data_AF-A0A960SG27-F1
#
_entry.id   AF-A0A960SG27-F1
#
_cell.length_a   1.000
_cell.length_b   1.000
_cell.length_c   1.000
_cell.angle_alpha   90.00
_cell.angle_beta   90.00
_cell.angle_gamma   90.00
#
_symmetry.space_group_name_H-M   'P 1'
#
loop_
_entity.id
_entity.type
_entity.pdbx_description
1 polymer ?
#
loop_
_entity_poly.entity_id
_entity_poly.type
_entity_poly.pdbx_seq_one_letter_code
_entity_poly.pdbx_strand_id
1 'polypeptide(L)'
;CTVCHQNDQTATMVAPPMFAVVDHYTKNYGEDKSGFVEAIMDWAKSPDESKSLMPGAIQKFKLMPPFPIPDKDLKAIATYLSEADFTIPGWYDEHYLQEHGEARTGN
;
A
#
# COMPACT_ATOMS: atom_id res chain seq x y z
N CYS A 1 7.95 -5.94 6.80
CA CYS A 1 6.63 -5.38 6.42
C CYS A 1 5.74 -5.13 7.63
N THR A 2 5.36 -6.15 8.39
CA THR A 2 4.42 -6.03 9.54
C THR A 2 4.93 -5.20 10.72
N VAL A 3 6.25 -5.05 10.88
CA VAL A 3 6.85 -4.19 11.91
C VAL A 3 6.39 -2.73 11.79
N CYS A 4 6.20 -2.24 10.55
CA CYS A 4 5.80 -0.86 10.27
C CYS A 4 4.35 -0.77 9.77
N HIS A 5 3.95 -1.68 8.87
CA HIS A 5 2.61 -1.71 8.26
C HIS A 5 1.64 -2.51 9.11
N GLN A 6 1.26 -1.95 10.25
CA GLN A 6 0.27 -2.54 11.16
C GLN A 6 -1.15 -2.26 10.65
N ASN A 7 -2.09 -3.17 10.91
CA ASN A 7 -3.48 -3.03 10.46
C ASN A 7 -4.34 -2.20 11.44
N ASP A 8 -3.89 -2.03 12.67
CA ASP A 8 -4.60 -1.28 13.69
C ASP A 8 -4.24 0.21 13.63
N GLN A 9 -5.25 1.07 13.75
CA GLN A 9 -5.04 2.51 13.94
C GLN A 9 -4.44 2.76 15.32
N THR A 10 -3.13 2.93 15.37
CA THR A 10 -2.42 3.31 16.59
C THR A 10 -1.71 4.65 16.40
N ALA A 11 -1.55 5.39 17.50
CA ALA A 11 -0.77 6.64 17.49
C ALA A 11 0.72 6.40 17.14
N THR A 12 1.18 5.14 17.19
CA THR A 12 2.55 4.71 16.94
C THR A 12 2.79 4.22 15.51
N MET A 13 1.80 4.32 14.61
CA MET A 13 1.98 3.93 13.22
C MET A 13 3.06 4.78 12.54
N VAL A 14 3.97 4.10 11.85
CA VAL A 14 5.08 4.73 11.10
C VAL A 14 4.99 4.47 9.59
N ALA A 15 3.93 3.78 9.14
CA ALA A 15 3.65 3.50 7.74
C ALA A 15 2.13 3.33 7.56
N PRO A 16 1.59 3.46 6.33
CA PRO A 16 0.19 3.14 6.08
C PRO A 16 -0.10 1.66 6.35
N PRO A 17 -1.33 1.29 6.74
CA PRO A 17 -1.68 -0.10 6.93
C PRO A 17 -1.60 -0.86 5.60
N MET A 18 -1.24 -2.14 5.65
CA MET A 18 -0.97 -2.89 4.41
C MET A 18 -2.21 -3.04 3.53
N PHE A 19 -3.40 -3.18 4.12
CA PHE A 19 -4.64 -3.25 3.35
C PHE A 19 -4.90 -1.98 2.53
N ALA A 20 -4.50 -0.79 3.03
CA ALA A 20 -4.66 0.46 2.28
C ALA A 20 -3.67 0.53 1.12
N VAL A 21 -2.43 0.05 1.32
CA VAL A 21 -1.45 -0.10 0.23
C VAL A 21 -2.01 -0.99 -0.88
N VAL A 22 -2.52 -2.18 -0.51
CA VAL A 22 -3.09 -3.11 -1.47
C VAL A 22 -4.34 -2.53 -2.16
N ASP A 23 -5.23 -1.86 -1.44
CA ASP A 23 -6.41 -1.20 -2.01
C ASP A 23 -6.04 -0.14 -3.06
N HIS A 24 -5.09 0.76 -2.75
CA HIS A 24 -4.65 1.78 -3.69
C HIS A 24 -3.98 1.20 -4.95
N TYR A 25 -3.09 0.22 -4.77
CA TYR A 25 -2.43 -0.42 -5.91
C TYR A 25 -3.42 -1.25 -6.74
N THR A 26 -4.34 -1.96 -6.11
CA THR A 26 -5.35 -2.76 -6.82
C THR A 26 -6.26 -1.87 -7.66
N LYS A 27 -6.69 -0.70 -7.16
CA LYS A 27 -7.46 0.27 -7.95
C LYS A 27 -6.71 0.84 -9.16
N ASN A 28 -5.39 1.02 -9.04
CA ASN A 28 -4.58 1.57 -10.12
C ASN A 28 -4.25 0.54 -11.21
N TYR A 29 -4.08 -0.73 -10.84
CA TYR A 29 -3.67 -1.80 -11.77
C TYR A 29 -4.82 -2.71 -12.22
N GLY A 30 -5.91 -2.80 -11.45
CA GLY A 30 -7.07 -3.64 -11.78
C GLY A 30 -6.67 -5.11 -11.97
N GLU A 31 -6.95 -5.63 -13.17
CA GLU A 31 -6.62 -7.01 -13.56
C GLU A 31 -5.12 -7.22 -13.89
N ASP A 32 -4.33 -6.15 -14.03
CA ASP A 32 -2.89 -6.23 -14.31
C ASP A 32 -2.07 -6.59 -13.07
N LYS A 33 -2.08 -7.88 -12.72
CA LYS A 33 -1.30 -8.43 -11.60
C LYS A 33 0.22 -8.29 -11.82
N SER A 34 0.69 -8.35 -13.07
CA SER A 34 2.10 -8.12 -13.39
C SER A 34 2.54 -6.70 -13.04
N GLY A 35 1.79 -5.70 -13.50
CA GLY A 35 2.05 -4.29 -13.21
C GLY A 35 1.98 -3.98 -11.72
N PHE A 36 1.02 -4.56 -11.00
CA PHE A 36 0.96 -4.46 -9.54
C PHE A 36 2.26 -4.97 -8.89
N VAL A 37 2.71 -6.17 -9.28
CA VAL A 37 3.90 -6.80 -8.68
C VAL A 37 5.13 -5.96 -8.97
N GLU A 38 5.32 -5.54 -10.22
CA GLU A 38 6.45 -4.68 -10.62
C GLU A 38 6.46 -3.36 -9.86
N ALA A 39 5.29 -2.72 -9.72
CA ALA A 39 5.17 -1.45 -9.01
C ALA A 39 5.48 -1.55 -7.52
N ILE A 40 5.03 -2.62 -6.84
CA ILE A 40 5.38 -2.87 -5.43
C ILE A 40 6.87 -3.15 -5.29
N MET A 41 7.45 -3.95 -6.19
CA MET A 41 8.88 -4.24 -6.18
C MET A 41 9.70 -2.95 -6.37
N ASP A 42 9.36 -2.14 -7.37
CA ASP A 42 10.08 -0.90 -7.66
C ASP A 42 9.93 0.13 -6.56
N TRP A 43 8.73 0.26 -5.99
CA TRP A 43 8.51 1.10 -4.81
C TRP A 43 9.38 0.63 -3.64
N ALA A 44 9.38 -0.65 -3.30
CA ALA A 44 10.16 -1.15 -2.17
C ALA A 44 11.68 -1.00 -2.36
N LYS A 45 12.19 -1.17 -3.59
CA LYS A 45 13.63 -1.02 -3.89
C LYS A 45 14.07 0.44 -3.92
N SER A 46 13.26 1.33 -4.51
CA SER A 46 13.62 2.72 -4.72
C SER A 46 12.39 3.64 -4.60
N PRO A 47 11.88 3.84 -3.37
CA PRO A 47 10.76 4.74 -3.11
C PRO A 47 11.03 6.14 -3.67
N ASP A 48 10.09 6.68 -4.42
CA ASP A 48 10.20 7.99 -5.08
C ASP A 48 8.86 8.72 -4.94
N GLU A 49 8.87 9.87 -4.28
CA GLU A 49 7.67 10.66 -4.02
C GLU A 49 6.90 11.00 -5.30
N SER A 50 7.60 11.24 -6.41
CA SER A 50 6.98 11.57 -7.71
C SER A 50 6.20 10.41 -8.35
N LYS A 51 6.45 9.17 -7.89
CA LYS A 51 5.83 7.94 -8.41
C LYS A 51 4.82 7.33 -7.44
N SER A 52 4.55 8.01 -6.33
CA SER A 52 3.68 7.47 -5.30
C SER A 52 2.22 7.48 -5.71
N LEU A 53 1.55 6.34 -5.53
CA LEU A 53 0.09 6.23 -5.63
C LEU A 53 -0.62 6.69 -4.34
N MET A 54 0.14 7.09 -3.32
CA MET A 54 -0.36 7.42 -1.98
C MET A 54 0.33 8.68 -1.41
N PRO A 55 0.17 9.86 -2.04
CA PRO A 55 0.82 11.09 -1.59
C PRO A 55 0.46 11.48 -0.14
N GLY A 56 -0.78 11.21 0.30
CA GLY A 56 -1.19 11.43 1.70
C GLY A 56 -0.40 10.57 2.69
N ALA A 57 -0.02 9.35 2.31
CA ALA A 57 0.83 8.49 3.14
C ALA A 57 2.24 9.09 3.29
N ILE A 58 2.80 9.70 2.25
CA ILE A 58 4.10 10.40 2.33
C ILE A 58 4.02 11.62 3.23
N GLN A 59 2.96 12.44 3.11
CA GLN A 59 2.79 13.62 3.95
C GLN A 59 2.77 13.24 5.44
N LYS A 60 2.05 12.16 5.76
CA LYS A 60 1.85 11.66 7.13
C LYS A 60 3.05 10.90 7.69
N PHE A 61 3.59 9.94 6.94
CA PHE A 61 4.60 8.98 7.43
C PHE A 61 6.02 9.25 6.92
N LYS A 62 6.19 10.27 6.07
CA LYS A 62 7.42 10.53 5.28
C LYS A 62 7.70 9.40 4.29
N LEU A 63 8.71 9.62 3.45
CA LEU A 63 9.08 8.66 2.42
C LEU A 63 9.57 7.37 3.09
N MET A 64 9.02 6.24 2.63
CA MET A 64 9.46 4.91 3.06
C MET A 64 10.96 4.76 2.75
N PRO A 65 11.79 4.25 3.67
CA PRO A 65 13.16 3.89 3.36
C PRO A 65 13.22 2.72 2.35
N PRO A 66 14.21 2.67 1.45
CA PRO A 66 14.45 1.50 0.61
C PRO A 66 14.51 0.20 1.43
N PHE A 67 13.89 -0.86 0.92
CA PHE A 67 13.86 -2.19 1.52
C PHE A 67 14.64 -3.18 0.65
N PRO A 68 15.99 -3.17 0.70
CA PRO A 68 16.84 -3.99 -0.16
C PRO A 68 16.89 -5.44 0.35
N ILE A 69 15.99 -6.26 -0.17
CA ILE A 69 16.02 -7.73 -0.01
C ILE A 69 16.19 -8.39 -1.39
N PRO A 70 16.51 -9.69 -1.46
CA PRO A 70 16.63 -10.36 -2.75
C PRO A 70 15.35 -10.25 -3.60
N ASP A 71 15.51 -9.96 -4.89
CA ASP A 71 14.38 -9.78 -5.83
C ASP A 71 13.42 -10.98 -5.84
N LYS A 72 13.94 -12.20 -5.65
CA LYS A 72 13.12 -13.41 -5.55
C LYS A 72 12.14 -13.33 -4.38
N ASP A 73 12.61 -12.89 -3.22
CA ASP A 73 11.80 -12.80 -2.00
C ASP A 73 10.85 -11.62 -2.09
N LEU A 74 11.31 -10.48 -2.62
CA LEU A 74 10.47 -9.32 -2.85
C LEU A 74 9.34 -9.61 -3.84
N LYS A 75 9.64 -10.35 -4.92
CA LYS A 75 8.64 -10.81 -5.88
C LYS A 75 7.61 -11.72 -5.22
N ALA A 76 8.04 -12.66 -4.39
CA ALA A 76 7.11 -13.54 -3.68
C ALA A 76 6.17 -12.75 -2.75
N ILE A 77 6.69 -11.74 -2.05
CA ILE A 77 5.87 -10.84 -1.21
C ILE A 77 4.89 -10.04 -2.06
N ALA A 78 5.35 -9.43 -3.15
CA ALA A 78 4.51 -8.62 -4.03
C ALA A 78 3.41 -9.45 -4.71
N THR A 79 3.72 -10.68 -5.15
CA THR A 79 2.72 -11.63 -5.67
C THR A 79 1.71 -12.01 -4.61
N TYR A 80 2.13 -12.34 -3.39
CA TYR A 80 1.21 -12.59 -2.30
C TYR A 80 0.26 -11.40 -2.06
N LEU A 81 0.78 -10.17 -2.06
CA LEU A 81 -0.02 -8.96 -1.86
C LEU A 81 -1.04 -8.71 -2.99
N SER A 82 -0.73 -9.11 -4.23
CA SER A 82 -1.64 -8.92 -5.36
C SER A 82 -2.83 -9.90 -5.35
N GLU A 83 -2.69 -11.02 -4.63
CA GLU A 83 -3.70 -12.07 -4.46
C GLU A 83 -4.37 -12.01 -3.08
N ALA A 84 -3.81 -11.25 -2.14
CA ALA A 84 -4.29 -11.19 -0.77
C ALA A 84 -5.65 -10.51 -0.67
N ASP A 85 -6.57 -11.19 0.00
CA ASP A 85 -7.84 -10.63 0.43
C ASP A 85 -7.70 -10.08 1.86
N PHE A 86 -7.65 -8.76 1.98
CA PHE A 86 -7.54 -8.09 3.27
C PHE A 86 -8.92 -7.74 3.82
N THR A 87 -9.16 -8.05 5.09
CA THR A 87 -10.32 -7.50 5.80
C THR A 87 -10.15 -6.00 5.97
N ILE A 88 -11.01 -5.23 5.29
CA ILE A 88 -11.02 -3.78 5.39
C ILE A 88 -11.87 -3.37 6.60
N PRO A 89 -11.32 -2.64 7.57
CA PRO A 89 -12.09 -2.19 8.72
C PRO A 89 -13.03 -1.05 8.32
N GLY A 90 -14.21 -0.98 8.92
CA GLY A 90 -15.24 0.01 8.53
C GLY A 90 -14.79 1.48 8.65
N TRP A 91 -13.88 1.80 9.58
CA TRP A 91 -13.32 3.16 9.70
C TRP A 91 -12.55 3.59 8.45
N TYR A 92 -12.02 2.64 7.66
CA TYR A 92 -11.25 2.96 6.47
C TYR A 92 -12.12 3.57 5.37
N ASP A 93 -13.38 3.14 5.23
CA ASP A 93 -14.30 3.73 4.25
C ASP A 93 -14.60 5.20 4.60
N GLU A 94 -14.76 5.51 5.88
CA GLU A 94 -14.93 6.90 6.36
C GLU A 94 -13.67 7.73 6.11
N HIS A 95 -12.49 7.18 6.43
CA HIS A 95 -11.21 7.85 6.19
C HIS A 95 -10.99 8.11 4.68
N TYR A 96 -11.28 7.13 3.83
CA TYR A 96 -11.15 7.26 2.39
C TYR A 96 -12.05 8.38 1.85
N LEU A 97 -13.31 8.44 2.28
CA LEU A 97 -14.24 9.51 1.90
C LEU A 97 -13.74 10.90 2.32
N GLN A 98 -13.15 11.02 3.52
CA GLN A 98 -12.62 12.29 4.01
C GLN A 98 -11.43 12.78 3.20
N GLU A 99 -10.51 11.89 2.82
CA GLU A 99 -9.29 12.24 2.08
C GLU A 99 -9.53 12.42 0.57
N HIS A 100 -10.48 11.67 -0.01
CA HIS A 100 -10.71 11.63 -1.46
C HIS A 100 -11.99 12.35 -1.90
N GLY A 101 -12.90 12.69 -0.98
CA GLY A 101 -14.17 13.35 -1.29
C GLY A 101 -15.21 12.45 -1.96
N GLU A 102 -14.91 11.17 -2.15
CA GLU A 102 -15.80 10.16 -2.72
C GLU A 102 -15.72 8.83 -1.96
N ALA A 103 -16.80 8.06 -2.02
CA ALA A 103 -16.84 6.76 -1.38
C ALA A 103 -15.83 5.81 -2.02
N ARG A 104 -15.20 4.97 -1.20
CA ARG A 104 -14.34 3.91 -1.70
C ARG A 104 -15.14 2.98 -2.62
N THR A 105 -14.72 2.86 -3.87
CA THR A 105 -15.21 1.78 -4.73
C THR A 105 -14.64 0.47 -4.20
N GLY A 106 -15.54 -0.46 -3.86
CA GLY A 106 -15.16 -1.81 -3.46
C GLY A 106 -14.43 -2.51 -4.62
N ASN A 107 -13.46 -3.35 -4.26
CA ASN A 107 -12.89 -4.32 -5.18
C ASN A 107 -13.76 -5.59 -5.19
#